data_AF-A0A1N6FG53-F1
#
_entry.id   AF-A0A1N6FG53-F1
#
_cell.length_a   1.000
_cell.length_b   1.000
_cell.length_c   1.000
_cell.angle_alpha   90.00
_cell.angle_beta   90.00
_cell.angle_gamma   90.00
#
_symmetry.space_group_name_H-M   'P 1'
#
loop_
_entity.id
_entity.type
_entity.pdbx_description
1 polymer ?
#
loop_
_entity_poly.entity_id
_entity_poly.type
_entity_poly.pdbx_seq_one_letter_code
_entity_poly.pdbx_strand_id
1 'polypeptide(L)'
;MSERKETRGQFITGARDPVSGQRWVHVTGEMVAAHPQGRLNLALYAVVVFLFGMAAWRLVLWTFVFGGVWMGVEVVFFLLAAAALFFRLPPGGWMGITACAMILVDFATGMKGAWGGQLWALGEAVAAVAAGFYLLTGERPNFIYRHRYLAGDAGEGGSDV
;
A
#
# COMPACT_ATOMS: atom_id res chain seq x y z
N MET A 1 5.14 -33.74 -21.56
CA MET A 1 4.14 -32.71 -21.22
C MET A 1 3.68 -33.02 -19.80
N SER A 2 4.49 -32.66 -18.79
CA SER A 2 4.25 -33.04 -17.40
C SER A 2 3.24 -32.10 -16.76
N GLU A 3 2.26 -32.69 -16.08
CA GLU A 3 1.27 -32.02 -15.27
C GLU A 3 1.96 -31.11 -14.24
N ARG A 4 1.84 -29.79 -14.43
CA ARG A 4 1.91 -28.84 -13.32
C ARG A 4 0.66 -29.08 -12.48
N LYS A 5 0.72 -30.05 -11.56
CA LYS A 5 -0.19 -30.08 -10.42
C LYS A 5 0.05 -28.77 -9.67
N GLU A 6 -0.88 -27.85 -9.86
CA GLU A 6 -0.99 -26.61 -9.09
C GLU A 6 -0.79 -26.95 -7.63
N THR A 7 0.30 -26.45 -7.08
CA THR A 7 0.69 -26.60 -5.69
C THR A 7 -0.24 -25.76 -4.82
N ARG A 8 -1.52 -26.16 -4.74
CA ARG A 8 -2.53 -25.52 -3.88
C ARG A 8 -2.12 -25.70 -2.43
N GLY A 9 -1.80 -24.59 -1.75
CA GLY A 9 -1.55 -24.58 -0.31
C GLY A 9 -0.10 -24.80 0.14
N GLN A 10 0.91 -24.83 -0.74
CA GLN A 10 2.30 -24.92 -0.28
C GLN A 10 2.90 -23.54 0.04
N PHE A 11 3.45 -23.42 1.25
CA PHE A 11 4.29 -22.31 1.66
C PHE A 11 5.67 -22.46 1.00
N ILE A 12 6.05 -21.53 0.12
CA ILE A 12 7.41 -21.51 -0.43
C ILE A 12 8.27 -20.66 0.51
N THR A 13 9.12 -21.32 1.27
CA THR A 13 10.06 -20.66 2.20
C THR A 13 11.34 -20.26 1.46
N GLY A 14 11.69 -18.98 1.52
CA GLY A 14 12.98 -18.49 1.04
C GLY A 14 14.15 -18.87 1.95
N ALA A 15 15.35 -18.48 1.54
CA ALA A 15 16.55 -18.63 2.37
C ALA A 15 16.39 -17.89 3.71
N ARG A 16 16.87 -18.50 4.79
CA ARG A 16 16.86 -17.93 6.14
C ARG A 16 17.99 -16.92 6.26
N ASP A 17 17.70 -15.76 6.84
CA ASP A 17 18.71 -14.77 7.16
C ASP A 17 19.62 -15.32 8.27
N PRO A 18 20.95 -15.42 8.04
CA PRO A 18 21.89 -15.97 9.01
C PRO A 18 22.07 -15.10 10.26
N VAL A 19 21.67 -13.82 10.23
CA VAL A 19 21.82 -12.91 11.38
C VAL A 19 20.53 -12.82 12.19
N SER A 20 19.38 -12.67 11.54
CA SER A 20 18.09 -12.46 12.23
C SER A 20 17.29 -13.75 12.44
N GLY A 21 17.66 -14.86 11.80
CA GLY A 21 16.88 -16.10 11.82
C GLY A 21 15.56 -16.02 11.06
N GLN A 22 15.20 -14.86 10.54
CA GLN A 22 13.93 -14.62 9.85
C GLN A 22 13.95 -15.19 8.43
N ARG A 23 12.78 -15.60 7.93
CA ARG A 23 12.62 -16.06 6.54
C ARG A 23 11.36 -15.47 5.91
N TRP A 24 11.47 -15.06 4.64
CA TRP A 24 10.31 -14.69 3.85
C TRP A 24 9.58 -15.95 3.39
N VAL A 25 8.28 -16.01 3.70
CA VAL A 25 7.41 -17.10 3.29
C VAL A 25 6.38 -16.55 2.30
N HIS A 26 6.31 -17.15 1.12
CA HIS A 26 5.32 -16.80 0.11
C HIS A 26 4.07 -17.65 0.28
N VAL A 27 2.91 -17.00 0.18
CA VAL A 27 1.59 -17.60 0.31
C VAL A 27 0.80 -17.44 -0.99
N THR A 28 -0.20 -18.30 -1.19
CA THR A 28 -1.12 -18.14 -2.33
C THR A 28 -2.22 -17.14 -2.00
N GLY A 29 -2.85 -16.55 -3.02
CA GLY A 29 -3.94 -15.59 -2.84
C GLY A 29 -5.16 -16.15 -2.08
N GLU A 30 -5.44 -17.44 -2.25
CA GLU A 30 -6.53 -18.14 -1.53
C GLU A 30 -6.26 -18.19 -0.01
N MET A 31 -5.01 -18.46 0.38
CA MET A 31 -4.59 -18.45 1.78
C MET A 31 -4.66 -17.05 2.39
N VAL A 32 -4.33 -16.02 1.61
CA VAL A 32 -4.45 -14.62 2.05
C VAL A 32 -5.91 -14.26 2.32
N ALA A 33 -6.83 -14.68 1.45
CA ALA A 33 -8.26 -14.38 1.60
C ALA A 33 -8.88 -15.08 2.82
N ALA A 34 -8.43 -16.29 3.15
CA ALA A 34 -8.91 -17.07 4.29
C ALA A 34 -8.32 -16.59 5.63
N HIS A 35 -7.17 -15.93 5.63
CA HIS A 35 -6.45 -15.57 6.86
C HIS A 35 -6.96 -14.25 7.48
N PRO A 36 -7.09 -14.14 8.82
CA PRO A 36 -7.53 -12.91 9.49
C PRO A 36 -6.65 -11.68 9.17
N GLN A 37 -5.37 -11.89 8.90
CA GLN A 37 -4.43 -10.82 8.51
C GLN A 37 -4.63 -10.33 7.07
N GLY A 38 -5.38 -11.06 6.25
CA GLY A 38 -5.83 -10.63 4.92
C GLY A 38 -6.98 -9.61 4.95
N ARG A 39 -7.48 -9.26 6.15
CA ARG A 39 -8.48 -8.20 6.35
C ARG A 39 -7.79 -6.85 6.52
N LEU A 40 -8.44 -5.81 5.99
CA LEU A 40 -8.03 -4.42 6.21
C LEU A 40 -8.01 -4.11 7.72
N ASN A 41 -6.91 -3.55 8.20
CA ASN A 41 -6.81 -3.00 9.54
C ASN A 41 -7.08 -1.50 9.52
N LEU A 42 -7.16 -0.90 10.71
CA LEU A 42 -7.39 0.53 10.88
C LEU A 42 -6.37 1.38 10.12
N ALA A 43 -5.09 0.98 10.10
CA ALA A 43 -4.05 1.72 9.39
C ALA A 43 -4.26 1.71 7.86
N LEU A 44 -4.62 0.57 7.26
CA LEU A 44 -4.96 0.52 5.84
C LEU A 44 -6.22 1.36 5.52
N TYR A 45 -7.23 1.34 6.39
CA TYR A 45 -8.39 2.23 6.24
C TYR A 45 -7.98 3.71 6.29
N ALA A 46 -7.10 4.09 7.21
CA ALA A 46 -6.58 5.45 7.29
C ALA A 46 -5.87 5.87 5.99
N VAL A 47 -5.06 4.98 5.39
CA VAL A 47 -4.43 5.23 4.09
C VAL A 47 -5.47 5.38 2.97
N VAL A 48 -6.50 4.53 2.94
CA VAL A 48 -7.59 4.64 1.95
C VAL A 48 -8.32 5.98 2.08
N VAL A 49 -8.72 6.35 3.30
CA VAL A 49 -9.39 7.62 3.58
C VAL A 49 -8.51 8.81 3.21
N PHE A 50 -7.22 8.74 3.51
CA PHE A 50 -6.25 9.76 3.13
C PHE A 50 -6.18 9.94 1.61
N LEU A 51 -5.99 8.86 0.84
CA LEU A 51 -5.93 8.94 -0.62
C LEU A 51 -7.25 9.41 -1.24
N PHE A 52 -8.39 8.98 -0.71
CA PHE A 52 -9.70 9.46 -1.13
C PHE A 52 -9.87 10.96 -0.83
N GLY A 53 -9.47 11.40 0.37
CA GLY A 53 -9.47 12.82 0.75
C GLY A 53 -8.58 13.65 -0.15
N MET A 54 -7.39 13.14 -0.51
CA MET A 54 -6.50 13.78 -1.48
C MET A 54 -7.17 13.91 -2.85
N ALA A 55 -7.85 12.86 -3.33
CA ALA A 55 -8.58 12.93 -4.60
C ALA A 55 -9.71 13.97 -4.57
N ALA A 56 -10.51 13.98 -3.49
CA ALA A 56 -11.59 14.94 -3.31
C ALA A 56 -11.07 16.39 -3.26
N TRP A 57 -9.99 16.62 -2.50
CA TRP A 57 -9.33 17.92 -2.43
C TRP A 57 -8.79 18.36 -3.78
N ARG A 58 -8.14 17.46 -4.52
CA ARG A 58 -7.62 17.70 -5.86
C ARG A 58 -8.73 18.03 -6.86
N LEU A 59 -9.88 17.35 -6.74
CA LEU A 59 -11.07 17.60 -7.57
C LEU A 59 -11.65 18.99 -7.30
N VAL A 60 -11.76 19.39 -6.03
CA VAL A 60 -12.19 20.74 -5.64
C VAL A 60 -11.26 21.78 -6.28
N LEU A 61 -9.95 21.67 -6.09
CA LEU A 61 -9.00 22.60 -6.70
C LEU A 61 -9.12 22.62 -8.23
N TRP A 62 -9.22 21.45 -8.87
CA TRP A 62 -9.38 21.35 -10.32
C TRP A 62 -10.58 22.16 -10.84
N THR A 63 -11.71 22.12 -10.12
CA THR A 63 -12.93 22.88 -10.47
C THR A 63 -12.83 24.39 -10.22
N PHE A 64 -12.13 24.83 -9.16
CA PHE A 64 -12.09 26.24 -8.77
C PHE A 64 -11.00 27.05 -9.48
N VAL A 65 -9.89 26.43 -9.86
CA VAL A 65 -8.75 27.12 -10.51
C VAL A 65 -8.51 26.67 -11.95
N PHE A 66 -9.50 26.03 -12.59
CA PHE A 66 -9.40 25.48 -13.95
C PHE A 66 -8.11 24.68 -14.14
N GLY A 67 -7.88 23.72 -13.24
CA GLY A 67 -6.64 22.95 -13.27
C GLY A 67 -6.47 22.24 -14.62
N GLY A 68 -5.22 22.11 -15.08
CA GLY A 68 -4.93 21.41 -16.32
C GLY A 68 -5.35 19.94 -16.28
N VAL A 69 -5.40 19.30 -17.44
CA VAL A 69 -5.75 17.87 -17.61
C VAL A 69 -4.98 16.96 -16.64
N TRP A 70 -3.71 17.29 -16.37
CA TRP A 70 -2.86 16.53 -15.46
C TRP A 70 -3.46 16.38 -14.05
N MET A 71 -4.07 17.44 -13.51
CA MET A 71 -4.70 17.40 -12.18
C MET A 71 -5.91 16.45 -12.14
N GLY A 72 -6.67 16.38 -13.24
CA GLY A 72 -7.75 15.40 -13.39
C GLY A 72 -7.25 13.96 -13.44
N VAL A 73 -6.10 13.71 -14.09
CA VAL A 73 -5.45 12.39 -14.10
C VAL A 73 -5.04 11.98 -12.68
N GLU A 74 -4.52 12.90 -11.88
CA GLU A 74 -4.15 12.64 -10.49
C GLU A 74 -5.37 12.29 -9.62
N VAL A 75 -6.48 12.99 -9.78
CA VAL A 75 -7.76 12.66 -9.10
C VAL A 75 -8.14 11.21 -9.40
N VAL A 76 -8.18 10.85 -10.68
CA VAL A 76 -8.55 9.49 -11.10
C VAL A 76 -7.57 8.47 -10.53
N PHE A 77 -6.27 8.75 -10.59
CA PHE A 77 -5.25 7.85 -10.07
C PHE A 77 -5.38 7.63 -8.55
N PHE A 78 -5.61 8.68 -7.77
CA PHE A 78 -5.81 8.57 -6.33
C PHE A 78 -7.08 7.80 -5.98
N LEU A 79 -8.18 7.99 -6.70
CA LEU A 79 -9.40 7.21 -6.53
C LEU A 79 -9.17 5.73 -6.85
N LEU A 80 -8.47 5.42 -7.94
CA LEU A 80 -8.14 4.04 -8.30
C LEU A 80 -7.22 3.39 -7.28
N ALA A 81 -6.21 4.11 -6.77
CA ALA A 81 -5.34 3.61 -5.72
C ALA A 81 -6.11 3.32 -4.42
N ALA A 82 -6.98 4.26 -3.99
CA ALA A 82 -7.84 4.08 -2.83
C ALA A 82 -8.79 2.88 -2.99
N ALA A 83 -9.43 2.76 -4.14
CA ALA A 83 -10.32 1.64 -4.45
C ALA A 83 -9.56 0.32 -4.51
N ALA A 84 -8.39 0.28 -5.16
CA ALA A 84 -7.58 -0.93 -5.25
C ALA A 84 -7.10 -1.39 -3.87
N LEU A 85 -6.74 -0.47 -2.98
CA LEU A 85 -6.42 -0.81 -1.59
C LEU A 85 -7.66 -1.29 -0.82
N PHE A 86 -8.79 -0.59 -0.93
CA PHE A 86 -10.03 -0.94 -0.22
C PHE A 86 -10.58 -2.31 -0.64
N PHE A 87 -10.59 -2.60 -1.95
CA PHE A 87 -11.02 -3.89 -2.47
C PHE A 87 -9.92 -4.95 -2.44
N ARG A 88 -8.73 -4.64 -1.90
CA ARG A 88 -7.59 -5.56 -1.79
C ARG A 88 -7.17 -6.15 -3.14
N LEU A 89 -7.26 -5.34 -4.19
CA LEU A 89 -6.86 -5.74 -5.53
C LEU A 89 -5.34 -5.87 -5.60
N PRO A 90 -4.80 -6.81 -6.40
CA PRO A 90 -3.35 -6.99 -6.56
C PRO A 90 -2.56 -5.69 -6.81
N PRO A 91 -3.03 -4.74 -7.66
CA PRO A 91 -2.28 -3.52 -7.91
C PRO A 91 -2.32 -2.50 -6.74
N GLY A 92 -3.16 -2.69 -5.72
CA GLY A 92 -3.36 -1.70 -4.65
C GLY A 92 -2.08 -1.28 -3.95
N GLY A 93 -1.19 -2.23 -3.66
CA GLY A 93 0.09 -1.95 -3.01
C GLY A 93 0.96 -0.98 -3.79
N TRP A 94 1.24 -1.25 -5.07
CA TRP A 94 2.10 -0.37 -5.87
C TRP A 94 1.40 0.93 -6.25
N MET A 95 0.10 0.91 -6.55
CA MET A 95 -0.66 2.13 -6.84
C MET A 95 -0.68 3.09 -5.65
N GLY A 96 -0.87 2.57 -4.43
CA GLY A 96 -0.80 3.37 -3.21
C GLY A 96 0.58 4.01 -2.99
N ILE A 97 1.65 3.28 -3.25
CA ILE A 97 3.03 3.80 -3.17
C ILE A 97 3.26 4.89 -4.22
N THR A 98 2.85 4.65 -5.47
CA THR A 98 2.95 5.64 -6.54
C THR A 98 2.15 6.89 -6.21
N ALA A 99 0.94 6.75 -5.66
CA ALA A 99 0.13 7.88 -5.24
C ALA A 99 0.83 8.71 -4.15
N CYS A 100 1.45 8.06 -3.16
CA CYS A 100 2.26 8.75 -2.15
C CYS A 100 3.44 9.49 -2.78
N ALA A 101 4.15 8.86 -3.73
CA ALA A 101 5.27 9.49 -4.43
C ALA A 101 4.86 10.73 -5.21
N MET A 102 3.70 10.71 -5.88
CA MET A 102 3.17 11.88 -6.59
C MET A 102 2.91 13.07 -5.64
N ILE A 103 2.34 12.81 -4.46
CA ILE A 103 2.12 13.84 -3.43
C ILE A 103 3.45 14.48 -2.99
N LEU A 104 4.52 13.68 -2.87
CA LEU A 104 5.85 14.17 -2.50
C LEU A 104 6.51 14.97 -3.62
N VAL A 105 6.33 14.57 -4.88
CA VAL A 105 6.80 15.35 -6.05
C VAL A 105 6.11 16.71 -6.11
N ASP A 106 4.80 16.77 -5.90
CA ASP A 106 4.07 18.05 -5.84
C ASP A 106 4.57 18.97 -4.73
N PHE A 107 4.92 18.38 -3.58
CA PHE A 107 5.47 19.12 -2.46
C PHE A 107 6.87 19.66 -2.80
N ALA A 108 7.75 18.80 -3.33
CA ALA A 108 9.13 19.14 -3.65
C ALA A 108 9.26 20.17 -4.79
N THR A 109 8.36 20.13 -5.78
CA THR A 109 8.33 21.10 -6.89
C THR A 109 7.69 22.43 -6.50
N GLY A 110 7.12 22.54 -5.31
CA GLY A 110 6.46 23.76 -4.85
C GLY A 110 5.15 24.07 -5.58
N MET A 111 4.61 23.13 -6.39
CA MET A 111 3.31 23.29 -7.06
C MET A 111 2.19 23.68 -6.10
N LYS A 112 2.27 23.23 -4.85
CA LYS A 112 1.31 23.53 -3.78
C LYS A 112 1.60 24.83 -3.01
N GLY A 113 2.83 25.35 -3.09
CA GLY A 113 3.28 26.56 -2.40
C GLY A 113 2.76 27.86 -3.01
N ALA A 114 2.40 27.85 -4.29
CA ALA A 114 1.86 29.02 -5.00
C ALA A 114 0.51 29.54 -4.45
N TRP A 115 -0.18 28.74 -3.64
CA TRP A 115 -1.55 29.01 -3.16
C TRP A 115 -1.63 29.37 -1.67
N GLY A 116 -0.50 29.73 -1.04
CA GLY A 116 -0.47 30.20 0.35
C GLY A 116 -0.62 29.10 1.42
N GLY A 117 -0.62 27.82 1.03
CA GLY A 117 -0.87 26.67 1.91
C GLY A 117 0.37 25.84 2.30
N GLN A 118 1.55 26.44 2.45
CA GLN A 118 2.81 25.70 2.62
C GLN A 118 2.81 24.71 3.82
N LEU A 119 2.22 25.08 4.96
CA LEU A 119 2.07 24.18 6.11
C LEU A 119 1.12 23.02 5.84
N TRP A 120 0.05 23.27 5.07
CA TRP A 120 -0.89 22.23 4.66
C TRP A 120 -0.23 21.22 3.74
N ALA A 121 0.50 21.72 2.73
CA ALA A 121 1.27 20.87 1.80
C ALA A 121 2.33 20.03 2.53
N LEU A 122 2.96 20.57 3.58
CA LEU A 122 3.87 19.84 4.44
C LEU A 122 3.15 18.71 5.19
N GLY A 123 1.96 18.98 5.75
CA GLY A 123 1.14 17.97 6.41
C GLY A 123 0.77 16.81 5.49
N GLU A 124 0.37 17.11 4.25
CA GLU A 124 0.10 16.10 3.22
C GLU A 124 1.34 15.26 2.89
N ALA A 125 2.52 15.90 2.77
CA ALA A 125 3.77 15.21 2.49
C ALA A 125 4.17 14.27 3.65
N VAL A 126 4.06 14.72 4.90
CA VAL A 126 4.32 13.89 6.07
C VAL A 126 3.38 12.69 6.11
N ALA A 127 2.08 12.91 5.87
CA ALA A 127 1.10 11.83 5.80
C ALA A 127 1.42 10.84 4.66
N ALA A 128 1.83 11.32 3.49
CA ALA A 128 2.24 10.50 2.36
C ALA A 128 3.50 9.66 2.65
N VAL A 129 4.49 10.22 3.36
CA VAL A 129 5.67 9.46 3.82
C VAL A 129 5.24 8.34 4.77
N ALA A 130 4.43 8.66 5.77
CA ALA A 130 3.95 7.66 6.74
C ALA A 130 3.14 6.54 6.07
N ALA A 131 2.21 6.91 5.17
CA ALA A 131 1.41 5.96 4.41
C ALA A 131 2.27 5.09 3.48
N GLY A 132 3.18 5.70 2.71
CA GLY A 132 4.07 5.00 1.80
C GLY A 132 5.00 4.05 2.53
N PHE A 133 5.61 4.48 3.64
CA PHE A 133 6.44 3.63 4.49
C PHE A 133 5.63 2.44 5.01
N TYR A 134 4.43 2.68 5.54
CA TYR A 134 3.56 1.62 6.02
C TYR A 134 3.19 0.61 4.92
N LEU A 135 2.87 1.07 3.70
CA LEU A 135 2.59 0.18 2.56
C LEU A 135 3.82 -0.64 2.12
N LEU A 136 5.03 -0.10 2.29
CA LEU A 136 6.28 -0.78 1.93
C LEU A 136 6.71 -1.83 2.95
N THR A 137 6.64 -1.49 4.24
CA THR A 137 7.26 -2.27 5.32
C THR A 137 6.25 -3.01 6.19
N GLY A 138 5.00 -2.57 6.23
CA GLY A 138 3.97 -3.17 7.06
C GLY A 138 3.74 -4.63 6.73
N GLU A 139 3.60 -5.46 7.77
CA GLU A 139 3.36 -6.89 7.64
C GLU A 139 2.07 -7.19 6.86
N ARG A 140 0.98 -6.46 7.17
CA ARG A 140 -0.32 -6.65 6.52
C ARG A 140 -0.33 -6.23 5.05
N PRO A 141 0.16 -5.03 4.65
CA PRO A 141 0.31 -4.71 3.24
C PRO A 141 1.17 -5.73 2.47
N ASN A 142 2.27 -6.20 3.06
CA ASN A 142 3.10 -7.25 2.46
C ASN A 142 2.35 -8.57 2.29
N PHE A 143 1.54 -8.96 3.27
CA PHE A 143 0.73 -10.16 3.20
C PHE A 143 -0.38 -10.06 2.14
N ILE A 144 -1.10 -8.93 2.10
CA ILE A 144 -2.24 -8.72 1.18
C ILE A 144 -1.79 -8.57 -0.27
N TYR A 145 -0.83 -7.67 -0.54
CA TYR A 145 -0.51 -7.26 -1.92
C TYR A 145 0.74 -7.92 -2.49
N ARG A 146 1.64 -8.39 -1.65
CA ARG A 146 2.89 -9.06 -2.08
C ARG A 146 2.90 -10.54 -1.76
N HIS A 147 1.82 -11.04 -1.17
CA HIS A 147 1.63 -12.44 -0.82
C HIS A 147 2.83 -13.04 -0.07
N ARG A 148 3.43 -12.25 0.83
CA ARG A 148 4.61 -12.65 1.61
C ARG A 148 4.49 -12.17 3.05
N TYR A 149 4.94 -12.99 3.99
CA TYR A 149 5.11 -12.60 5.39
C TYR A 149 6.48 -13.03 5.89
N LEU A 150 6.93 -12.39 6.97
CA LEU A 150 8.19 -12.69 7.62
C LEU A 150 7.92 -13.70 8.73
N ALA A 151 8.38 -14.94 8.56
CA ALA A 151 8.34 -15.92 9.65
C ALA A 151 9.55 -15.67 10.55
N GLY A 152 9.29 -15.37 11.82
CA GLY A 152 10.32 -15.38 12.86
C GLY A 152 10.80 -16.81 13.12
N ASP A 153 11.92 -16.93 13.82
CA ASP A 153 12.28 -18.21 14.43
C ASP A 153 11.17 -18.62 15.37
N ALA A 154 10.43 -19.65 14.98
CA ALA A 154 9.78 -20.52 15.94
C ALA A 154 10.94 -21.09 16.78
N GLY A 155 11.19 -20.45 17.92
CA GLY A 155 11.82 -21.15 19.02
C GLY A 155 11.05 -22.44 19.22
N GLU A 156 11.78 -23.53 19.40
CA GLU A 156 11.23 -24.80 19.85
C GLU A 156 10.22 -24.56 20.98
N GLY A 157 8.93 -24.78 20.72
CA GLY A 157 7.89 -24.74 21.75
C GLY A 157 6.65 -23.93 21.36
N GLY A 158 5.58 -24.64 21.04
CA GLY A 158 4.23 -24.07 21.06
C GLY A 158 3.47 -24.30 19.77
N SER A 159 2.91 -25.49 19.67
CA SER A 159 1.76 -25.80 18.84
C SER A 159 0.67 -24.72 18.97
N ASP A 160 0.17 -24.25 17.84
CA ASP A 160 -1.25 -24.33 17.45
C ASP A 160 -1.48 -23.40 16.24
N VAL A 161 -1.46 -24.04 15.06
CA VAL A 161 -1.91 -23.49 13.77
C VAL A 161 -3.35 -23.92 13.55
#